data_AF-A0A1G7R8I3-F1
#
_entry.id   AF-A0A1G7R8I3-F1
#
_cell.length_a   1.000
_cell.length_b   1.000
_cell.length_c   1.000
_cell.angle_alpha   90.00
_cell.angle_beta   90.00
_cell.angle_gamma   90.00
#
_symmetry.space_group_name_H-M   'P 1'
#
loop_
_entity.id
_entity.type
_entity.pdbx_description
1 polymer ?
#
loop_
_entity_poly.entity_id
_entity_poly.type
_entity_poly.pdbx_seq_one_letter_code
_entity_poly.pdbx_strand_id
1 'polypeptide(L)'
;MSNDKDFEEYVSSSIDCTQNLSTLLELLFKENSDIQFEFITAIYQKSLDNVKYSIEKELAEDLSSLAFSEMENDAWYEDVEVDFLRVDEIEIVIGVINEINDKLFSYEIETNIYFEVECYYTDLSAAFYDKEDGVWFGEERKIEIKRYCVNTLIYSDYKLEDNKIDGSFIEITDFEFRDLEEV
;
A
#
# COMPACT_ATOMS: atom_id res chain seq x y z
N MET A 1 34.42 -11.38 -37.39
CA MET A 1 34.33 -11.26 -35.94
C MET A 1 33.02 -10.59 -35.61
N SER A 2 32.23 -11.19 -34.70
CA SER A 2 30.98 -10.68 -34.10
C SER A 2 29.77 -10.63 -35.04
N ASN A 3 28.78 -11.54 -35.02
CA ASN A 3 27.79 -11.84 -33.95
C ASN A 3 27.23 -10.56 -33.31
N ASP A 4 25.94 -10.31 -33.19
CA ASP A 4 24.79 -11.23 -33.08
C ASP A 4 23.49 -10.42 -33.30
N LYS A 5 22.54 -11.11 -33.95
CA LYS A 5 21.08 -11.07 -33.73
C LYS A 5 20.31 -9.79 -34.06
N ASP A 6 19.71 -9.83 -35.25
CA ASP A 6 18.26 -9.78 -35.42
C ASP A 6 17.52 -9.14 -34.24
N PHE A 7 17.14 -7.87 -34.42
CA PHE A 7 15.90 -7.38 -33.83
C PHE A 7 14.78 -8.21 -34.45
N GLU A 8 14.55 -9.40 -33.90
CA GLU A 8 13.28 -10.09 -34.09
C GLU A 8 12.21 -9.08 -33.71
N GLU A 9 11.33 -8.79 -34.67
CA GLU A 9 10.10 -8.05 -34.45
C GLU A 9 9.50 -8.58 -33.16
N TYR A 10 9.43 -7.72 -32.13
CA TYR A 10 8.64 -8.01 -30.96
C TYR A 10 7.18 -8.02 -31.44
N VAL A 11 6.75 -9.16 -31.96
CA VAL A 11 5.35 -9.44 -32.23
C VAL A 11 4.74 -9.49 -30.84
N SER A 12 4.15 -8.37 -30.40
CA SER A 12 3.28 -8.38 -29.24
C SER A 12 2.32 -9.54 -29.49
N SER A 13 2.40 -10.58 -28.67
CA SER A 13 1.44 -11.66 -28.68
C SER A 13 0.11 -11.01 -28.36
N SER A 14 -0.65 -10.66 -29.40
CA SER A 14 -2.00 -10.18 -29.25
C SER A 14 -2.75 -11.29 -28.55
N ILE A 15 -3.12 -11.05 -27.30
CA ILE A 15 -3.85 -12.01 -26.49
C ILE A 15 -5.10 -12.38 -27.28
N ASP A 16 -5.18 -13.65 -27.68
CA ASP A 16 -6.31 -14.18 -28.43
C ASP A 16 -7.51 -14.28 -27.47
N CYS A 17 -8.33 -13.22 -27.45
CA CYS A 17 -9.51 -13.10 -26.61
C CYS A 17 -10.67 -14.05 -27.02
N THR A 18 -10.44 -15.05 -27.87
CA THR A 18 -11.42 -16.11 -28.15
C THR A 18 -11.50 -17.16 -27.04
N GLN A 19 -10.57 -17.14 -26.09
CA GLN A 19 -10.57 -18.02 -24.94
C GLN A 19 -11.59 -17.59 -23.87
N ASN A 20 -12.20 -18.55 -23.17
CA ASN A 20 -13.08 -18.24 -22.05
C ASN A 20 -12.27 -17.58 -20.91
N LEU A 21 -12.94 -16.79 -20.07
CA LEU A 21 -12.32 -16.04 -18.96
C LEU A 21 -11.36 -16.89 -18.13
N SER A 22 -11.75 -18.10 -17.78
CA SER A 22 -10.94 -19.05 -17.00
C SER A 22 -9.64 -19.40 -17.70
N THR A 23 -9.63 -19.57 -19.03
CA THR A 23 -8.39 -19.89 -19.76
C THR A 23 -7.48 -18.67 -19.90
N LEU A 24 -8.05 -17.47 -20.08
CA LEU A 24 -7.26 -16.23 -20.10
C LEU A 24 -6.62 -15.94 -18.74
N LEU A 25 -7.34 -16.20 -17.65
CA LEU A 25 -6.81 -16.08 -16.30
C LEU A 25 -5.77 -17.17 -16.01
N GLU A 26 -6.01 -18.43 -16.38
CA GLU A 26 -5.01 -19.50 -16.29
C GLU A 26 -3.74 -19.21 -17.11
N LEU A 27 -3.87 -18.50 -18.24
CA LEU A 27 -2.72 -18.01 -18.99
C LEU A 27 -1.98 -16.96 -18.18
N LEU A 28 -2.65 -15.96 -17.61
CA LEU A 28 -2.01 -14.95 -16.76
C LEU A 28 -1.22 -15.56 -15.59
N PHE A 29 -1.71 -16.66 -15.00
CA PHE A 29 -0.97 -17.41 -13.98
C PHE A 29 0.35 -18.02 -14.49
N LYS A 30 0.41 -18.36 -15.78
CA LYS A 30 1.59 -18.98 -16.44
C LYS A 30 2.48 -17.96 -17.14
N GLU A 31 1.98 -16.77 -17.42
CA GLU A 31 2.71 -15.66 -18.05
C GLU A 31 3.73 -15.03 -17.09
N ASN A 32 4.67 -14.26 -17.66
CA ASN A 32 5.70 -13.55 -16.91
C ASN A 32 5.11 -12.46 -15.98
N SER A 33 5.84 -12.10 -14.93
CA SER A 33 5.48 -11.12 -13.90
C SER A 33 5.02 -9.77 -14.46
N ASP A 34 5.59 -9.33 -15.59
CA ASP A 34 5.25 -8.03 -16.20
C ASP A 34 3.79 -7.98 -16.67
N ILE A 35 3.29 -9.08 -17.26
CA ILE A 35 1.91 -9.17 -17.74
C ILE A 35 0.94 -9.27 -16.55
N GLN A 36 1.32 -10.01 -15.50
CA GLN A 36 0.53 -10.08 -14.27
C GLN A 36 0.42 -8.72 -13.60
N PHE A 37 1.53 -7.98 -13.54
CA PHE A 37 1.57 -6.63 -12.99
C PHE A 37 0.64 -5.70 -13.76
N GLU A 38 0.73 -5.63 -15.10
CA GLU A 38 -0.16 -4.79 -15.91
C GLU A 38 -1.64 -5.11 -15.68
N PHE A 39 -1.98 -6.40 -15.58
CA PHE A 39 -3.34 -6.84 -15.32
C PHE A 39 -3.84 -6.41 -13.93
N ILE A 40 -3.03 -6.63 -12.90
CA ILE A 40 -3.35 -6.25 -11.51
C ILE A 40 -3.46 -4.74 -11.39
N THR A 41 -2.53 -3.98 -11.97
CA THR A 41 -2.58 -2.52 -11.99
C THR A 41 -3.87 -2.02 -12.64
N ALA A 42 -4.29 -2.60 -13.76
CA ALA A 42 -5.52 -2.22 -14.43
C ALA A 42 -6.78 -2.49 -13.57
N ILE A 43 -6.80 -3.61 -12.85
CA ILE A 43 -7.90 -3.96 -11.94
C ILE A 43 -7.92 -3.03 -10.72
N TYR A 44 -6.76 -2.78 -10.15
CA TYR A 44 -6.59 -1.92 -8.99
C TYR A 44 -7.01 -0.49 -9.32
N GLN A 45 -6.59 0.05 -10.46
CA GLN A 45 -6.99 1.39 -10.92
C GLN A 45 -8.52 1.53 -11.06
N LYS A 46 -9.21 0.48 -11.52
CA LYS A 46 -10.69 0.46 -11.57
C LYS A 46 -11.34 0.41 -10.19
N SER A 47 -10.64 -0.16 -9.21
CA SER A 47 -11.16 -0.41 -7.86
C SER A 47 -10.54 0.50 -6.80
N LEU A 48 -9.77 1.52 -7.21
CA LEU A 48 -8.91 2.30 -6.32
C LEU A 48 -9.68 2.92 -5.16
N ASP A 49 -10.86 3.49 -5.43
CA ASP A 49 -11.69 4.09 -4.39
C ASP A 49 -12.17 3.05 -3.36
N ASN A 50 -12.49 1.83 -3.80
CA ASN A 50 -12.88 0.75 -2.89
C ASN A 50 -11.71 0.27 -2.06
N VAL A 51 -10.52 0.17 -2.66
CA VAL A 51 -9.32 -0.24 -1.93
C VAL A 51 -8.92 0.83 -0.91
N LYS A 52 -8.92 2.11 -1.29
CA LYS A 52 -8.70 3.24 -0.37
C LYS A 52 -9.67 3.17 0.80
N TYR A 53 -10.96 3.00 0.51
CA TYR A 53 -11.98 2.88 1.55
C TYR A 53 -11.74 1.67 2.48
N SER A 54 -11.36 0.51 1.94
CA SER A 54 -11.01 -0.65 2.76
C SER A 54 -9.79 -0.38 3.63
N ILE A 55 -8.72 0.23 3.10
CA ILE A 55 -7.53 0.60 3.89
C ILE A 55 -7.90 1.59 5.00
N GLU A 56 -8.63 2.66 4.69
CA GLU A 56 -9.06 3.64 5.70
C GLU A 56 -9.95 3.01 6.78
N LYS A 57 -10.75 2.01 6.43
CA LYS A 57 -11.65 1.35 7.37
C LYS A 57 -10.94 0.27 8.21
N GLU A 58 -10.03 -0.48 7.60
CA GLU A 58 -9.46 -1.70 8.18
C GLU A 58 -8.07 -1.47 8.77
N LEU A 59 -7.30 -0.53 8.22
CA LEU A 59 -5.89 -0.30 8.59
C LEU A 59 -5.65 1.04 9.30
N ALA A 60 -6.65 1.91 9.46
CA ALA A 60 -6.44 3.23 10.05
C ALA A 60 -5.81 3.20 11.46
N GLU A 61 -6.25 2.28 12.32
CA GLU A 61 -5.69 2.13 13.68
C GLU A 61 -4.25 1.63 13.65
N ASP A 62 -3.91 0.73 12.72
CA ASP A 62 -2.55 0.24 12.59
C ASP A 62 -1.62 1.31 11.99
N LEU A 63 -2.10 2.09 11.01
CA LEU A 63 -1.36 3.20 10.40
C LEU A 63 -1.09 4.32 11.42
N SER A 64 -2.06 4.70 12.25
CA SER A 64 -1.82 5.66 13.32
C SER A 64 -0.89 5.10 14.39
N SER A 65 -0.97 3.80 14.69
CA SER A 65 -0.07 3.13 15.63
C SER A 65 1.38 3.12 15.14
N LEU A 66 1.59 2.93 13.83
CA LEU A 66 2.92 3.04 13.20
C LEU A 66 3.48 4.45 13.34
N ALA A 67 2.71 5.47 12.97
CA ALA A 67 3.12 6.87 13.10
C ALA A 67 3.37 7.27 14.57
N PHE A 68 2.53 6.80 15.50
CA PHE A 68 2.75 6.96 16.94
C PHE A 68 4.08 6.37 17.36
N SER A 69 4.37 5.13 16.97
CA SER A 69 5.62 4.46 17.36
C SER A 69 6.85 5.17 16.80
N GLU A 70 6.79 5.69 15.58
CA GLU A 70 7.87 6.51 15.01
C GLU A 70 8.12 7.78 15.83
N MET A 71 7.04 8.48 16.21
CA MET A 71 7.14 9.73 16.98
C MET A 71 7.53 9.52 18.45
N GLU A 72 6.98 8.51 19.12
CA GLU A 72 7.28 8.20 20.53
C GLU A 72 8.76 7.83 20.72
N ASN A 73 9.41 7.31 19.68
CA ASN A 73 10.84 7.00 19.70
C ASN A 73 11.74 8.25 19.59
N ASP A 74 11.20 9.44 19.31
CA ASP A 74 11.97 10.68 19.35
C ASP A 74 12.17 11.13 20.81
N ALA A 75 13.44 11.23 21.22
CA ALA A 75 13.83 11.61 22.57
C ALA A 75 13.40 13.05 22.97
N TRP A 76 12.96 13.87 22.02
CA TRP A 76 12.51 15.24 22.26
C TRP A 76 10.99 15.38 22.32
N TYR A 77 10.23 14.31 22.07
CA TYR A 77 8.78 14.35 22.11
C TYR A 77 8.25 13.61 23.34
N GLU A 78 7.35 14.27 24.08
CA GLU A 78 6.60 13.69 25.19
C GLU A 78 5.09 13.81 24.95
N ASP A 79 4.30 13.01 25.67
CA ASP A 79 2.83 13.03 25.59
C ASP A 79 2.29 12.92 24.16
N VAL A 80 2.92 12.06 23.33
CA VAL A 80 2.53 11.88 21.92
C VAL A 80 1.14 11.25 21.85
N GLU A 81 0.25 11.88 21.07
CA GLU A 81 -1.03 11.32 20.64
C GLU A 81 -1.11 11.49 19.11
N VAL A 82 -1.63 10.48 18.41
CA VAL A 82 -1.72 10.46 16.95
C VAL A 82 -3.10 10.01 16.53
N ASP A 83 -3.77 10.86 15.75
CA ASP A 83 -5.08 10.60 15.17
C ASP A 83 -4.97 10.40 13.66
N PHE A 84 -5.53 9.29 13.16
CA PHE A 84 -5.60 9.03 11.72
C PHE A 84 -6.53 10.03 11.03
N LEU A 85 -6.07 10.64 9.93
CA LEU A 85 -6.92 11.54 9.13
C LEU A 85 -7.47 10.87 7.88
N ARG A 86 -6.59 10.41 6.99
CA ARG A 86 -6.97 9.85 5.67
C ARG A 86 -5.80 9.19 4.94
N VAL A 87 -6.14 8.41 3.92
CA VAL A 87 -5.19 8.00 2.87
C VAL A 87 -5.22 9.01 1.73
N ASP A 88 -4.07 9.61 1.42
CA ASP A 88 -3.93 10.55 0.31
C ASP A 88 -3.76 9.81 -1.02
N GLU A 89 -2.78 8.91 -1.08
CA GLU A 89 -2.35 8.25 -2.31
C GLU A 89 -1.97 6.79 -2.05
N ILE A 90 -2.16 5.95 -3.06
CA ILE A 90 -1.65 4.58 -3.06
C ILE A 90 -0.96 4.35 -4.39
N GLU A 91 0.29 3.93 -4.32
CA GLU A 91 1.11 3.56 -5.48
C GLU A 91 1.34 2.05 -5.47
N ILE A 92 1.15 1.39 -6.61
CA ILE A 92 1.42 -0.04 -6.74
C ILE A 92 2.86 -0.23 -7.21
N VAL A 93 3.63 -0.98 -6.44
CA VAL A 93 5.04 -1.28 -6.73
C VAL A 93 5.16 -2.58 -7.54
N ILE A 94 4.52 -3.65 -7.06
CA ILE A 94 4.47 -4.95 -7.72
C ILE A 94 3.15 -5.65 -7.41
N GLY A 95 2.75 -6.60 -8.27
CA GLY A 95 1.57 -7.42 -8.06
C GLY A 95 1.76 -8.79 -8.69
N VAL A 96 1.32 -9.83 -8.00
CA VAL A 96 1.40 -11.23 -8.44
C VAL A 96 0.07 -11.93 -8.18
N ILE A 97 -0.37 -12.74 -9.13
CA ILE A 97 -1.58 -13.56 -8.97
C ILE A 97 -1.20 -14.86 -8.25
N ASN A 98 -1.84 -15.12 -7.11
CA ASN A 98 -1.54 -16.29 -6.27
C ASN A 98 -2.41 -17.50 -6.62
N GLU A 99 -3.71 -17.29 -6.79
CA GLU A 99 -4.66 -18.36 -7.09
C GLU A 99 -5.76 -17.83 -8.00
N ILE A 100 -6.25 -18.71 -8.89
CA ILE A 100 -7.36 -18.42 -9.78
C ILE A 100 -8.33 -19.60 -9.71
N ASN A 101 -9.56 -19.28 -9.34
CA ASN A 101 -10.68 -20.21 -9.28
C ASN A 101 -11.80 -19.76 -10.24
N ASP A 102 -12.90 -20.52 -10.27
CA ASP A 102 -14.03 -20.27 -11.17
C ASP A 102 -14.74 -18.92 -10.92
N LYS A 103 -14.59 -18.34 -9.73
CA LYS A 103 -15.31 -17.12 -9.29
C LYS A 103 -14.43 -16.05 -8.66
N LEU A 104 -13.22 -16.40 -8.25
CA LEU A 104 -12.31 -15.55 -7.49
C LEU A 104 -10.92 -15.68 -8.06
N PHE A 105 -10.17 -14.58 -8.06
CA PHE A 105 -8.72 -14.67 -8.06
C PHE A 105 -8.18 -13.93 -6.84
N SER A 106 -7.17 -14.53 -6.22
CA SER A 106 -6.44 -13.93 -5.12
C SER A 106 -5.10 -13.43 -5.64
N TYR A 107 -4.69 -12.28 -5.13
CA TYR A 107 -3.46 -11.62 -5.56
C TYR A 107 -2.77 -10.97 -4.37
N GLU A 108 -1.47 -10.87 -4.49
CA GLU A 108 -0.59 -10.14 -3.60
C GLU A 108 -0.13 -8.89 -4.33
N ILE A 109 -0.22 -7.74 -3.67
CA ILE A 109 0.27 -6.47 -4.16
C ILE A 109 1.15 -5.81 -3.12
N GLU A 110 2.29 -5.32 -3.57
CA GLU A 110 3.11 -4.41 -2.78
C GLU A 110 2.71 -2.99 -3.16
N THR A 111 2.36 -2.19 -2.16
CA THR A 111 1.93 -0.81 -2.35
C THR A 111 2.65 0.14 -1.41
N ASN A 112 2.87 1.36 -1.87
CA ASN A 112 3.20 2.48 -1.00
C ASN A 112 1.90 3.19 -0.65
N ILE A 113 1.54 3.21 0.63
CA ILE A 113 0.36 3.90 1.15
C ILE A 113 0.83 5.23 1.74
N TYR A 114 0.41 6.33 1.14
CA TYR A 114 0.65 7.68 1.64
C TYR A 114 -0.55 8.11 2.48
N PHE A 115 -0.31 8.43 3.75
CA PHE A 115 -1.37 8.78 4.69
C PHE A 115 -1.01 9.98 5.55
N GLU A 116 -2.06 10.67 6.03
CA GLU A 116 -1.97 11.82 6.91
C GLU A 116 -2.45 11.46 8.31
N VAL A 117 -1.74 11.96 9.30
CA VAL A 117 -2.12 11.89 10.72
C VAL A 117 -2.05 13.28 11.35
N GLU A 118 -2.92 13.54 12.31
CA GLU A 118 -2.82 14.69 13.19
C GLU A 118 -2.08 14.28 14.46
N CYS A 119 -1.01 14.98 14.77
CA CYS A 119 -0.11 14.65 15.87
C CYS A 119 -0.21 15.74 16.93
N TYR A 120 -0.33 15.31 18.18
CA TYR A 120 -0.33 16.15 19.36
C TYR A 120 0.83 15.71 20.24
N TYR A 121 1.74 16.62 20.60
CA TYR A 121 2.87 16.26 21.45
C TYR A 121 3.45 17.49 22.16
N THR A 122 4.22 17.23 23.21
CA THR A 122 5.05 18.20 23.90
C THR A 122 6.46 18.16 23.30
N ASP A 123 6.89 19.26 22.68
CA ASP A 123 8.23 19.44 22.11
C ASP A 123 9.19 19.97 23.17
N LEU A 124 10.26 19.21 23.40
CA LEU A 124 11.33 19.52 24.35
C LEU A 124 12.63 19.95 23.66
N SER A 125 12.68 20.03 22.33
CA SER A 125 13.90 20.31 21.56
C SER A 125 14.56 21.65 21.91
N ALA A 126 13.76 22.63 22.34
CA ALA A 126 14.22 23.94 22.82
C ALA A 126 14.14 24.10 24.35
N ALA A 127 13.64 23.09 25.05
CA ALA A 127 13.44 23.14 26.49
C ALA A 127 14.76 22.93 27.27
N PHE A 128 14.79 23.44 28.50
CA PHE A 128 15.89 23.23 29.43
C PHE A 128 15.45 22.33 30.58
N TYR A 129 16.21 21.27 30.85
CA TYR A 129 15.94 20.37 31.96
C TYR A 129 16.63 20.85 33.25
N ASP A 130 15.83 21.22 34.24
CA ASP A 130 16.33 21.47 35.59
C ASP A 130 16.42 20.17 36.39
N LYS A 131 17.65 19.74 36.67
CA LYS A 131 17.93 18.50 37.41
C LYS A 131 17.62 18.60 38.90
N GLU A 132 17.60 19.80 39.48
CA GLU A 132 17.34 19.95 40.92
C GLU A 132 15.86 19.72 41.23
N ASP A 133 14.98 20.22 40.36
CA ASP A 133 13.52 20.12 40.50
C ASP A 133 12.92 18.97 39.68
N GLY A 134 13.66 18.42 38.71
CA GLY A 134 13.21 17.34 37.84
C GLY A 134 12.14 17.77 36.83
N VAL A 135 12.19 19.03 36.38
CA VAL A 135 11.17 19.66 35.53
C VAL A 135 11.80 20.26 34.27
N TRP A 136 11.08 20.15 33.16
CA TRP A 136 11.40 20.86 31.92
C TRP A 136 10.86 22.29 31.94
N PHE A 137 11.67 23.25 31.52
CA PHE A 137 11.28 24.64 31.34
C PHE A 137 11.32 25.02 29.87
N GLY A 138 10.26 25.65 29.39
CA GLY A 138 10.16 26.09 27.98
C GLY A 138 9.69 25.00 27.02
N GLU A 139 8.99 23.98 27.53
CA GLU A 139 8.26 23.02 26.69
C GLU A 139 7.18 23.71 25.86
N GLU A 140 6.97 23.23 24.63
CA GLU A 140 5.94 23.75 23.74
C GLU A 140 4.99 22.63 23.33
N ARG A 141 3.68 22.84 23.53
CA ARG A 141 2.67 21.93 22.99
C ARG A 141 2.44 22.21 21.51
N LYS A 142 2.61 21.19 20.68
CA LYS A 142 2.43 21.26 19.23
C LYS A 142 1.25 20.42 18.77
N ILE A 143 0.62 20.92 17.71
CA ILE A 143 -0.40 20.22 16.93
C ILE A 143 0.01 20.40 15.47
N GLU A 144 0.27 19.31 14.78
CA GLU A 144 0.69 19.35 13.38
C GLU A 144 0.13 18.17 12.59
N ILE A 145 0.01 18.36 11.28
CA ILE A 145 -0.34 17.28 10.37
C ILE A 145 0.96 16.75 9.79
N LYS A 146 1.21 15.47 10.01
CA LYS A 146 2.35 14.75 9.42
C LYS A 146 1.89 13.82 8.32
N ARG A 147 2.81 13.59 7.38
CA ARG A 147 2.61 12.71 6.23
C ARG A 147 3.61 11.58 6.31
N TYR A 148 3.11 10.38 6.11
CA TYR A 148 3.91 9.18 6.08
C TYR A 148 3.64 8.39 4.82
N CYS A 149 4.65 7.65 4.37
CA CYS A 149 4.56 6.60 3.38
C CYS A 149 4.92 5.29 4.06
N VAL A 150 4.05 4.29 3.92
CA VAL A 150 4.36 2.93 4.36
C VAL A 150 4.32 1.96 3.19
N ASN A 151 5.41 1.21 3.01
CA ASN A 151 5.42 0.06 2.12
C ASN A 151 4.64 -1.08 2.77
N THR A 152 3.60 -1.55 2.08
CA THR A 152 2.66 -2.56 2.58
C THR A 152 2.53 -3.67 1.56
N LEU A 153 2.66 -4.91 2.02
CA LEU A 153 2.21 -6.06 1.26
C LEU A 153 0.75 -6.34 1.61
N ILE A 154 -0.12 -6.32 0.61
CA ILE A 154 -1.57 -6.55 0.76
C ILE A 154 -1.96 -7.83 0.03
N TYR A 155 -2.69 -8.69 0.73
CA TYR A 155 -3.35 -9.86 0.15
C TYR A 155 -4.82 -9.53 -0.04
N SER A 156 -5.36 -9.82 -1.22
CA SER A 156 -6.72 -9.40 -1.57
C SER A 156 -7.41 -10.39 -2.50
N ASP A 157 -8.74 -10.41 -2.38
CA ASP A 157 -9.61 -11.19 -3.23
C ASP A 157 -10.38 -10.30 -4.20
N TYR A 158 -10.44 -10.74 -5.46
CA TYR A 158 -11.24 -10.10 -6.49
C TYR A 158 -12.27 -11.07 -7.05
N LYS A 159 -13.52 -10.61 -7.09
CA LYS A 159 -14.64 -11.39 -7.59
C LYS A 159 -14.84 -11.16 -9.07
N LEU A 160 -14.89 -12.24 -9.84
CA LEU A 160 -15.19 -12.22 -11.27
C LEU A 160 -16.70 -12.19 -11.50
N GLU A 161 -17.17 -11.39 -12.45
CA GLU A 161 -18.52 -11.57 -13.01
C GLU A 161 -18.52 -12.68 -14.07
N ASP A 162 -19.65 -13.38 -14.19
CA ASP A 162 -19.80 -14.52 -15.10
C ASP A 162 -19.36 -14.17 -16.54
N ASN A 163 -18.32 -14.87 -17.02
CA ASN A 163 -17.74 -14.75 -18.36
C ASN A 163 -17.21 -13.34 -18.73
N LYS A 164 -16.88 -12.49 -17.75
CA LYS A 164 -16.27 -11.18 -17.98
C LYS A 164 -15.03 -10.96 -17.12
N ILE A 165 -14.04 -10.26 -17.69
CA ILE A 165 -12.93 -9.63 -16.95
C ILE A 165 -13.42 -8.29 -16.39
N ASP A 166 -14.60 -8.29 -15.78
CA ASP A 166 -15.20 -7.15 -15.12
C ASP A 166 -15.73 -7.70 -13.81
N GLY A 167 -15.26 -7.14 -12.71
CA GLY A 167 -15.44 -7.74 -11.39
C GLY A 167 -15.28 -6.70 -10.32
N SER A 168 -15.18 -7.12 -9.07
CA SER A 168 -15.11 -6.19 -7.95
C SER A 168 -14.10 -6.66 -6.92
N PHE A 169 -13.32 -5.70 -6.42
CA PHE A 169 -12.58 -5.86 -5.17
C PHE A 169 -13.55 -6.29 -4.05
N ILE A 170 -13.15 -7.30 -3.27
CA ILE A 170 -13.96 -7.81 -2.17
C ILE A 170 -13.49 -7.20 -0.85
N GLU A 171 -12.28 -7.56 -0.43
CA GLU A 171 -11.72 -7.19 0.86
C GLU A 171 -10.19 -7.43 0.87
N ILE A 172 -9.53 -6.80 1.84
CA ILE A 172 -8.17 -7.14 2.24
C ILE A 172 -8.26 -8.35 3.17
N THR A 173 -7.56 -9.43 2.82
CA THR A 173 -7.60 -10.68 3.60
C THR A 173 -6.46 -10.77 4.60
N ASP A 174 -5.33 -10.15 4.28
CA ASP A 174 -4.15 -10.07 5.15
C ASP A 174 -3.25 -8.90 4.69
N PHE A 175 -2.37 -8.42 5.57
CA PHE A 175 -1.41 -7.35 5.26
C PHE A 175 -0.14 -7.44 6.11
N GLU A 176 0.95 -6.89 5.57
CA GLU A 176 2.23 -6.75 6.27
C GLU A 176 2.81 -5.37 5.99
N PHE A 177 3.01 -4.57 7.04
CA PHE A 177 3.79 -3.34 6.97
C PHE A 177 5.28 -3.65 7.02
N ARG A 178 6.05 -3.01 6.14
CA ARG A 178 7.49 -3.25 6.03
C ARG A 178 8.29 -2.04 6.49
N ASP A 179 8.23 -0.96 5.72
CA ASP A 179 9.04 0.24 5.94
C ASP A 179 8.13 1.47 6.00
N LEU A 180 8.29 2.28 7.05
CA LEU A 180 7.62 3.56 7.25
C LEU A 180 8.63 4.70 7.05
N GLU A 181 8.24 5.72 6.30
CA GLU A 181 9.03 6.93 6.10
C GLU A 181 8.15 8.18 6.27
N GLU A 182 8.64 9.23 6.93
CA GLU A 182 8.02 10.56 6.93
C GLU A 182 8.33 11.28 5.60
N VAL A 183 7.33 11.90 4.97
CA VAL A 183 7.40 12.45 3.59
C VAL A 183 7.18 13.95 3.52
#